data_AF-A0A835WZT8-F1
#
_entry.id   AF-A0A835WZT8-F1
#
_cell.length_a   1.000
_cell.length_b   1.000
_cell.length_c   1.000
_cell.angle_alpha   90.00
_cell.angle_beta   90.00
_cell.angle_gamma   90.00
#
_symmetry.space_group_name_H-M   'P 1'
#
loop_
_entity.id
_entity.type
_entity.pdbx_description
1 polymer ?
#
loop_
_entity_poly.entity_id
_entity_poly.type
_entity_poly.pdbx_seq_one_letter_code
_entity_poly.pdbx_strand_id
1 'polypeptide(L)' 'MGIIILVSGIVFHFQGQGLVGPESSFMYSNPDWITYGQQIVVAGIVILAIGIGITVSKKG' A
#
# COMPACT_ATOMS: atom_id res chain seq x y z
N MET A 1 -4.29 11.12 0.68
CA MET A 1 -4.90 9.79 0.52
C MET A 1 -3.96 8.77 -0.11
N GLY A 2 -3.39 9.01 -1.29
CA GLY A 2 -2.46 8.06 -1.93
C GLY A 2 -1.26 7.63 -1.07
N ILE A 3 -0.65 8.55 -0.31
CA ILE A 3 0.46 8.23 0.62
C ILE A 3 0.03 7.26 1.71
N ILE A 4 -1.14 7.47 2.32
CA ILE A 4 -1.67 6.62 3.40
C ILE A 4 -1.90 5.20 2.87
N ILE A 5 -2.53 5.09 1.70
CA ILE A 5 -2.78 3.81 1.03
C ILE A 5 -1.47 3.10 0.74
N LEU A 6 -0.49 3.80 0.18
CA LEU A 6 0.83 3.26 -0.14
C LEU A 6 1.53 2.73 1.12
N VAL A 7 1.59 3.52 2.19
CA VAL A 7 2.20 3.11 3.46
C VAL A 7 1.46 1.92 4.06
N SER A 8 0.12 1.90 4.05
CA SER A 8 -0.65 0.75 4.54
C SER A 8 -0.37 -0.53 3.74
N GLY A 9 -0.25 -0.44 2.42
CA GLY A 9 0.08 -1.59 1.58
C GLY A 9 1.45 -2.17 1.89
N ILE A 10 2.45 -1.32 2.14
CA ILE A 10 3.79 -1.75 2.57
C ILE A 10 3.72 -2.48 3.92
N VAL A 11 3.01 -1.91 4.90
CA VAL A 11 2.85 -2.53 6.22
C VAL A 11 2.15 -3.89 6.10
N PHE A 12 1.07 -3.99 5.33
CA PHE A 12 0.34 -5.24 5.15
C PHE A 12 1.16 -6.30 4.41
N HIS A 13 1.94 -5.90 3.41
CA HIS A 13 2.85 -6.81 2.71
C HIS A 13 3.89 -7.41 3.67
N PHE A 14 4.55 -6.58 4.47
CA PHE A 14 5.53 -7.06 5.44
C PHE A 14 4.90 -7.81 6.62
N GLN A 15 3.67 -7.47 7.00
CA GLN A 15 2.93 -8.22 8.01
C GLN A 15 2.56 -9.61 7.47
N GLY A 16 2.14 -9.72 6.20
CA GLY A 16 1.95 -10.99 5.51
C GLY A 16 3.20 -11.88 5.46
N GLN A 17 4.39 -11.27 5.42
CA GLN A 17 5.68 -11.97 5.51
C GLN A 17 6.09 -12.32 6.95
N GLY A 18 5.34 -11.87 7.96
CA GLY A 18 5.71 -12.04 9.36
C GLY A 18 6.87 -11.14 9.82
N LEU A 19 7.24 -10.11 9.06
CA LEU A 19 8.37 -9.23 9.41
C LEU A 19 7.98 -8.12 10.38
N VAL A 20 6.70 -7.70 10.37
CA VAL A 20 6.19 -6.60 11.20
C VAL A 20 4.81 -6.90 11.76
N GLY A 21 4.47 -6.26 12.89
CA GLY A 21 3.17 -6.38 13.53
C GLY A 21 3.07 -7.53 14.54
N PRO A 22 1.95 -7.61 15.28
CA PRO A 22 1.76 -8.65 16.30
C PRO A 22 1.45 -10.01 15.66
N GLU A 23 2.02 -11.07 16.21
CA GLU A 23 1.78 -12.46 15.77
C GLU A 23 0.32 -12.89 15.91
N SER A 24 -0.45 -12.24 16.80
CA SER A 24 -1.89 -12.47 16.97
C SER A 24 -2.75 -11.85 15.86
N SER A 25 -2.16 -11.05 14.96
CA SER A 25 -2.88 -10.47 13.83
C SER A 25 -3.25 -11.55 12.82
N PHE A 26 -4.48 -11.50 12.31
CA PHE A 26 -4.93 -12.34 11.21
C PHE A 26 -4.13 -12.17 9.91
N MET A 27 -3.39 -11.06 9.80
CA MET A 27 -2.51 -10.78 8.66
C MET A 27 -1.11 -11.37 8.82
N TYR A 28 -0.68 -11.67 10.04
CA TYR A 28 0.71 -12.03 10.31
C TYR A 28 1.04 -13.40 9.72
N SER A 29 2.14 -13.49 8.96
CA SER A 29 2.58 -14.71 8.28
C SER A 29 1.51 -15.35 7.38
N ASN A 30 0.64 -14.52 6.77
CA ASN A 30 -0.44 -14.95 5.88
C ASN A 30 -0.13 -14.58 4.41
N PRO A 31 0.02 -15.57 3.49
CA PRO A 31 0.41 -15.33 2.11
C PRO A 31 -0.59 -14.50 1.29
N ASP A 32 -1.88 -14.52 1.65
CA ASP A 32 -2.88 -13.68 0.99
C ASP A 32 -2.56 -12.20 1.21
N TRP A 33 -2.15 -11.83 2.44
CA TRP A 33 -1.80 -10.46 2.81
C TRP A 33 -0.50 -9.97 2.19
N ILE A 34 0.39 -10.88 1.76
CA ILE A 34 1.54 -10.52 0.91
C ILE A 34 1.03 -9.96 -0.42
N THR A 35 0.09 -10.66 -1.05
CA THR A 35 -0.49 -10.30 -2.36
C THR A 35 -1.37 -9.06 -2.25
N TYR A 36 -2.27 -9.00 -1.26
CA TYR A 36 -3.13 -7.83 -1.02
C TYR A 36 -2.29 -6.59 -0.71
N GLY A 37 -1.24 -6.72 0.11
CA GLY A 37 -0.30 -5.62 0.39
C GLY A 37 0.31 -5.04 -0.90
N GLN A 38 0.80 -5.90 -1.81
CA GLN A 38 1.33 -5.47 -3.11
C GLN A 38 0.29 -4.75 -3.96
N GLN A 39 -0.94 -5.28 -4.05
CA GLN A 39 -2.02 -4.64 -4.80
C GLN A 39 -2.38 -3.26 -4.23
N ILE A 40 -2.40 -3.11 -2.91
CA ILE A 40 -2.66 -1.84 -2.22
C ILE A 40 -1.52 -0.84 -2.48
N VAL A 41 -0.25 -1.28 -2.49
CA VAL A 41 0.88 -0.42 -2.89
C VAL A 41 0.68 0.12 -4.30
N VAL A 42 0.36 -0.75 -5.26
CA VAL A 42 0.12 -0.34 -6.65
C VAL A 42 -1.03 0.67 -6.74
N ALA A 43 -2.15 0.43 -6.04
CA ALA A 43 -3.26 1.37 -5.98
C ALA A 43 -2.84 2.74 -5.40
N GLY A 44 -2.04 2.74 -4.33
CA GLY A 44 -1.48 3.95 -3.74
C GLY A 44 -0.63 4.76 -4.72
N ILE A 45 0.25 4.09 -5.49
CA ILE A 45 1.07 4.70 -6.53
C ILE A 45 0.19 5.33 -7.62
N VAL A 46 -0.82 4.60 -8.12
CA VAL A 46 -1.74 5.10 -9.16
C VAL A 46 -2.48 6.35 -8.70
N ILE A 47 -3.01 6.36 -7.47
CA ILE A 47 -3.70 7.53 -6.90
C ILE A 47 -2.75 8.73 -6.81
N LEU A 48 -1.50 8.51 -6.38
CA LEU A 48 -0.49 9.57 -6.33
C LEU A 48 -0.16 10.11 -7.72
N ALA A 49 0.05 9.23 -8.70
CA ALA A 49 0.36 9.61 -10.07
C ALA A 49 -0.77 10.43 -10.70
N ILE A 50 -2.03 10.04 -10.50
CA ILE A 50 -3.20 10.81 -10.96
C ILE A 50 -3.24 12.18 -10.29
N GLY A 51 -3.06 12.25 -8.96
CA GLY A 51 -3.09 13.51 -8.22
C GLY A 51 -1.99 14.49 -8.66
N ILE A 52 -0.78 13.99 -8.90
CA ILE A 52 0.33 14.76 -9.45
C ILE A 52 0.02 15.20 -10.88
N GLY A 53 -0.45 14.28 -11.73
CA GLY A 53 -0.80 14.56 -13.12
C GLY A 53 -1.82 15.69 -13.24
N ILE A 54 -2.91 15.65 -12.47
CA ILE A 54 -3.91 16.72 -12.44
C ILE A 54 -3.29 18.06 -12.01
N THR A 55 -2.40 18.03 -11.01
CA THR A 55 -1.74 19.24 -10.48
C THR A 55 -0.81 19.86 -11.52
N VAL A 56 -0.06 19.04 -12.25
CA VAL A 56 0.84 19.49 -13.32
C VAL A 56 0.04 20.01 -14.51
N SER A 57 -0.99 19.30 -14.96
CA SER A 57 -1.83 19.74 -16.09
C SER A 57 -2.56 21.05 -15.82
N LYS A 58 -2.87 21.38 -14.56
CA LYS A 58 -3.46 22.68 -14.19
C LYS A 58 -2.48 23.85 -14.16
N LYS A 59 -1.17 23.57 -14.18
CA LYS A 59 -0.11 24.57 -14.15
C LYS A 59 0.47 24.88 -15.55
N GLY A 60 0.15 24.05 -16.54
CA GLY A 60 0.57 24.21 -17.94
C GLY A 60 -0.42 24.98 -18.80
#